data_AF-A0A941U074-F1
#
_entry.id   AF-A0A941U074-F1
#
_cell.length_a   1.000
_cell.length_b   1.000
_cell.length_c   1.000
_cell.angle_alpha   90.00
_cell.angle_beta   90.00
_cell.angle_gamma   90.00
#
_symmetry.space_group_name_H-M   'P 1'
#
loop_
_entity.id
_entity.type
_entity.pdbx_description
1 polymer ?
#
loop_
_entity_poly.entity_id
_entity_poly.type
_entity_poly.pdbx_seq_one_letter_code
_entity_poly.pdbx_strand_id
1 'polypeptide(L)' 'MSEGTAAGATRLLVVRHGRTAWNAQGLIQGHRDIGLDDAGLQQAQALADALADAGVQVIYTSDLLRAQQ' A
#
# COMPACT_ATOMS: atom_id res chain seq x y z
N MET A 1 40.83 -2.43 -14.92
CA MET A 1 39.68 -3.35 -14.87
C MET A 1 38.58 -2.60 -14.16
N SER A 2 37.63 -2.05 -14.93
CA SER A 2 36.50 -1.28 -14.43
C SER A 2 35.37 -2.26 -14.15
N GLU A 3 35.10 -2.56 -12.88
CA GLU A 3 33.88 -3.28 -12.50
C GLU A 3 32.68 -2.39 -12.81
N GLY A 4 31.89 -2.82 -13.80
CA GLY A 4 30.58 -2.23 -14.04
C GLY A 4 29.68 -2.51 -12.84
N THR A 5 29.14 -1.46 -12.24
CA THR A 5 28.17 -1.55 -11.14
C THR A 5 27.02 -2.47 -11.58
N ALA A 6 26.96 -3.68 -11.04
CA ALA A 6 25.76 -4.51 -11.15
C ALA A 6 24.59 -3.69 -10.58
N ALA A 7 23.57 -3.44 -11.38
CA ALA A 7 22.37 -2.74 -10.94
C ALA A 7 21.85 -3.45 -9.68
N GLY A 8 21.78 -2.73 -8.56
CA GLY A 8 21.37 -3.28 -7.28
C GLY A 8 19.98 -3.93 -7.36
N ALA A 9 19.75 -4.97 -6.56
CA ALA A 9 18.45 -5.64 -6.51
C ALA A 9 17.36 -4.69 -5.98
N THR A 10 16.24 -4.59 -6.69
CA THR A 10 15.08 -3.80 -6.25
C THR A 10 14.20 -4.65 -5.34
N ARG A 11 13.98 -4.18 -4.10
CA ARG A 11 13.01 -4.78 -3.18
C ARG A 11 11.63 -4.19 -3.42
N LEU A 12 10.66 -5.02 -3.79
CA LEU A 12 9.25 -4.63 -3.92
C LEU A 12 8.48 -4.98 -2.66
N LEU A 13 7.82 -3.98 -2.07
CA LEU A 13 6.86 -4.16 -0.98
C LEU A 13 5.46 -4.09 -1.57
N VAL A 14 4.75 -5.22 -1.60
CA VAL A 14 3.37 -5.29 -2.09
C VAL A 14 2.43 -5.28 -0.91
N VAL A 15 1.63 -4.23 -0.78
CA VAL A 15 0.69 -4.06 0.33
C VAL A 15 -0.73 -3.92 -0.22
N ARG A 16 -1.68 -4.58 0.43
CA ARG A 16 -3.11 -4.42 0.15
C ARG A 16 -3.62 -3.21 0.94
N HIS A 17 -4.53 -2.44 0.33
CA HIS A 17 -5.25 -1.37 1.02
C HIS A 17 -5.92 -1.83 2.32
N GLY A 18 -6.15 -0.89 3.24
CA GLY A 18 -6.89 -1.14 4.48
C GLY A 18 -8.35 -1.55 4.24
N ARG A 19 -9.05 -1.88 5.32
CA ARG A 19 -10.45 -2.27 5.28
C ARG A 19 -11.34 -1.12 4.78
N THR A 20 -12.34 -1.47 3.98
CA THR A 20 -13.44 -0.59 3.58
C THR A 20 -14.74 -1.05 4.25
N ALA A 21 -15.75 -0.17 4.32
CA ALA A 21 -17.07 -0.54 4.86
C ALA A 21 -17.70 -1.76 4.15
N TRP A 22 -17.40 -1.97 2.87
CA TRP A 22 -17.89 -3.11 2.10
C TRP A 22 -17.14 -4.40 2.41
N ASN A 23 -15.84 -4.33 2.65
CA ASN A 23 -15.09 -5.49 3.13
C ASN A 23 -15.64 -5.97 4.48
N ALA A 24 -16.00 -5.04 5.38
CA ALA A 24 -16.63 -5.39 6.66
C ALA A 24 -18.00 -6.08 6.50
N GLN A 25 -18.73 -5.78 5.44
CA GLN A 25 -20.05 -6.35 5.13
C GLN A 25 -19.98 -7.58 4.21
N GLY A 26 -18.79 -8.01 3.78
CA GLY A 26 -18.63 -9.12 2.84
C GLY A 26 -19.15 -8.83 1.43
N LEU A 27 -19.30 -7.55 1.05
CA LEU A 27 -19.81 -7.14 -0.26
C LEU A 27 -18.70 -7.12 -1.31
N ILE A 28 -19.05 -7.51 -2.54
CA ILE A 28 -18.15 -7.46 -3.71
C ILE A 28 -17.96 -6.00 -4.12
N GLN A 29 -16.72 -5.50 -4.07
CA GLN A 29 -16.42 -4.08 -4.32
C GLN A 29 -16.15 -3.72 -5.79
N GLY A 30 -15.49 -4.60 -6.55
CA GLY A 30 -15.09 -4.30 -7.94
C GLY A 30 -14.29 -2.99 -8.06
N HIS A 31 -14.61 -2.20 -9.08
CA HIS A 31 -14.03 -0.87 -9.31
C HIS A 31 -14.78 0.28 -8.59
N ARG A 32 -15.68 -0.04 -7.64
CA ARG A 32 -16.35 1.02 -6.87
C ARG A 32 -15.32 1.73 -5.99
N ASP A 33 -15.31 3.05 -6.09
CA ASP A 33 -14.38 3.88 -5.35
C ASP A 33 -14.89 4.19 -3.93
N ILE A 34 -14.80 3.18 -3.07
CA ILE A 34 -15.13 3.29 -1.64
C ILE A 34 -13.82 3.34 -0.89
N GLY A 35 -13.64 4.41 -0.12
CA GLY A 35 -12.48 4.62 0.73
C GLY A 35 -12.41 3.67 1.93
N LEU A 36 -11.34 3.84 2.69
CA LEU A 36 -11.10 3.16 3.95
C LEU A 36 -12.16 3.55 4.99
N ASP A 37 -12.52 2.59 5.84
CA ASP A 37 -13.24 2.89 7.07
C ASP A 37 -12.26 3.22 8.21
N ASP A 38 -12.76 3.56 9.40
CA ASP A 38 -11.91 3.94 10.53
C ASP A 38 -10.87 2.86 10.89
N ALA A 39 -11.23 1.58 10.77
CA ALA A 39 -10.31 0.48 10.99
C ALA A 39 -9.27 0.39 9.86
N GLY A 40 -9.67 0.65 8.62
CA GLY A 40 -8.77 0.77 7.47
C GLY A 40 -7.75 1.89 7.64
N LEU A 41 -8.18 3.06 8.13
CA LEU A 41 -7.28 4.19 8.41
C LEU A 41 -6.27 3.86 9.52
N GLN A 42 -6.72 3.17 10.58
CA GLN A 42 -5.83 2.68 11.63
C GLN A 42 -4.82 1.66 11.10
N GLN A 43 -5.23 0.77 10.18
CA GLN A 43 -4.34 -0.18 9.51
C GLN A 43 -3.30 0.54 8.65
N ALA A 44 -3.70 1.57 7.90
CA ALA A 44 -2.80 2.38 7.10
C ALA A 44 -1.75 3.10 7.97
N GLN A 45 -2.17 3.67 9.10
CA GLN A 45 -1.25 4.30 10.05
C GLN A 45 -0.27 3.30 10.65
N ALA A 46 -0.75 2.14 11.11
CA ALA A 46 0.12 1.11 11.68
C ALA A 46 1.14 0.57 10.66
N LEU A 47 0.76 0.47 9.38
CA LEU A 47 1.68 0.13 8.30
C LEU A 47 2.74 1.20 8.09
N ALA A 48 2.35 2.48 8.09
CA ALA A 48 3.29 3.59 7.96
C ALA A 48 4.33 3.55 9.08
N ASP A 49 3.90 3.34 10.32
CA ASP A 49 4.79 3.23 11.48
C ASP A 49 5.74 2.02 11.33
N ALA A 50 5.24 0.87 10.87
CA ALA A 50 6.03 -0.35 10.67
C ALA A 50 7.06 -0.24 9.53
N LEU A 51 6.82 0.64 8.55
CA LEU A 51 7.67 0.85 7.38
C LEU A 51 8.52 2.12 7.46
N ALA A 52 8.46 2.88 8.56
CA ALA A 52 9.15 4.15 8.72
C ALA A 52 10.65 4.06 8.38
N ASP A 53 11.31 2.98 8.81
CA ASP A 53 12.74 2.74 8.60
C ASP A 53 13.05 1.80 7.41
N ALA A 54 12.04 1.44 6.61
CA ALA A 54 12.22 0.48 5.52
C ALA A 54 12.95 1.06 4.29
N GLY A 55 13.26 2.36 4.28
CA GLY A 55 13.94 3.04 3.17
C GLY A 55 13.11 3.08 1.89
N VAL A 56 11.79 3.28 2.01
CA VAL A 56 10.88 3.37 0.85
C VAL A 56 11.22 4.61 0.04
N GLN A 57 11.62 4.41 -1.22
CA GLN A 57 12.04 5.50 -2.11
C GLN A 57 10.89 6.00 -2.99
N VAL A 58 9.97 5.10 -3.38
CA VAL A 58 8.86 5.39 -4.27
C VAL A 58 7.64 4.58 -3.86
N ILE A 59 6.46 5.19 -3.96
CA ILE A 59 5.16 4.56 -3.69
C ILE A 59 4.34 4.56 -4.98
N TYR A 60 3.74 3.42 -5.31
CA TYR A 60 2.79 3.27 -6.41
C TYR A 60 1.47 2.76 -5.86
N THR A 61 0.37 3.28 -6.39
CA THR A 61 -1.00 2.90 -6.01
C THR A 61 -1.87 2.89 -7.26
N SER A 62 -3.04 2.24 -7.21
CA SER A 62 -4.05 2.42 -8.25
C SER A 62 -4.68 3.81 -8.18
N ASP A 63 -5.60 4.07 -9.10
CA ASP A 63 -6.42 5.30 -9.13
C ASP A 63 -7.53 5.34 -8.07
N LEU A 64 -7.69 4.26 -7.29
CA LEU A 64 -8.78 4.10 -6.33
C LEU A 64 -8.42 4.70 -4.98
N LEU A 65 -9.35 5.45 -4.39
CA LEU A 65 -9.20 6.20 -3.15
C LEU A 65 -8.68 5.32 -2.00
N ARG A 66 -9.21 4.09 -1.86
CA ARG A 66 -8.75 3.16 -0.81
C ARG A 66 -7.27 2.79 -0.87
N ALA A 67 -6.63 2.88 -2.05
CA ALA A 67 -5.21 2.59 -2.21
C ALA A 67 -4.34 3.86 -2.03
N GLN A 68 -4.94 5.04 -2.12
CA GLN A 68 -4.28 6.34 -1.95
C GLN A 68 -4.35 6.88 -0.52
N GLN A 69 -5.36 6.44 0.26
CA GLN A 69 -5.54 6.73 1.68
C GLN A 69 -4.63 5.86 2.55
#